data_AF-A0A5B7AYD2-F1
#
_entry.id   AF-A0A5B7AYD2-F1
#
_cell.length_a   1.000
_cell.length_b   1.000
_cell.length_c   1.000
_cell.angle_alpha   90.00
_cell.angle_beta   90.00
_cell.angle_gamma   90.00
#
_symmetry.space_group_name_H-M   'P 1'
#
loop_
_entity.id
_entity.type
_entity.pdbx_description
1 polymer ?
#
loop_
_entity_poly.entity_id
_entity_poly.type
_entity_poly.pdbx_seq_one_letter_code
_entity_poly.pdbx_strand_id
1 'polypeptide(L)'
;MGEFFLFYSYHTVSGGPVLIALVAGEAAQSFECNDPSTLLNHVLSILRGIYGPKGIDVPNSERTICTRWGSDPLSHGSYSHVRVQSSGSDYDILAESVGSRLFFAGEATNRQYPATMHGAFLSGLREASCIFRATRSRQSNPRKCLQRNVGPNNDILVDLFRKPDLAFGKFLFIFDPLTEDPKSMGLMRVTFGKSSCEFSGEDCNKRETENSCQHLLNQPLQLYTVLSREQAHELQLMTGGDESRLSFLFKNLGLKLMGANALGLLGNSLTANIVSARRGRGRYRMFSGQQNAL
;
A
#
# COMPACT_ATOMS: atom_id res chain seq x y z
N MET A 1 -11.14 -28.78 -1.36
CA MET A 1 -12.12 -28.62 -2.47
C MET A 1 -11.54 -27.69 -3.54
N GLY A 2 -11.92 -27.87 -4.81
CA GLY A 2 -11.57 -26.94 -5.90
C GLY A 2 -10.61 -27.49 -6.97
N GLU A 3 -10.31 -28.79 -6.93
CA GLU A 3 -9.51 -29.46 -7.95
C GLU A 3 -10.34 -29.75 -9.21
N PHE A 4 -9.84 -29.33 -10.38
CA PHE A 4 -10.40 -29.58 -11.72
C PHE A 4 -11.92 -29.44 -11.84
N PHE A 5 -12.49 -28.43 -11.18
CA PHE A 5 -13.95 -28.28 -11.05
C PHE A 5 -14.64 -27.79 -12.33
N LEU A 6 -13.87 -27.25 -13.28
CA LEU A 6 -14.38 -26.70 -14.53
C LEU A 6 -13.41 -26.96 -15.68
N PHE A 7 -13.95 -27.36 -16.83
CA PHE A 7 -13.21 -27.58 -18.05
C PHE A 7 -13.76 -26.70 -19.18
N TYR A 8 -12.88 -26.00 -19.89
CA TYR A 8 -13.21 -25.25 -21.10
C TYR A 8 -12.63 -25.92 -22.33
N SER A 9 -13.45 -26.05 -23.38
CA SER A 9 -12.95 -26.36 -24.72
C SER A 9 -12.54 -25.05 -25.40
N TYR A 10 -11.30 -24.97 -25.85
CA TYR A 10 -10.74 -23.76 -26.49
C TYR A 10 -10.57 -23.90 -28.00
N HIS A 11 -11.14 -24.97 -28.59
CA HIS A 11 -10.91 -25.36 -29.98
C HIS A 11 -11.24 -24.28 -31.03
N THR A 12 -12.25 -23.43 -30.77
CA THR A 12 -12.66 -22.35 -31.68
C THR A 12 -11.63 -21.24 -31.79
N VAL A 13 -10.76 -21.08 -30.79
CA VAL A 13 -9.75 -20.01 -30.74
C VAL A 13 -8.35 -20.57 -31.00
N SER A 14 -8.04 -21.77 -30.51
CA SER A 14 -6.72 -22.40 -30.67
C SER A 14 -6.50 -23.01 -32.06
N GLY A 15 -7.56 -23.27 -32.83
CA GLY A 15 -7.48 -24.00 -34.10
C GLY A 15 -7.17 -25.49 -33.95
N GLY A 16 -7.25 -26.03 -32.73
CA GLY A 16 -6.95 -27.44 -32.44
C GLY A 16 -7.58 -27.91 -31.11
N PRO A 17 -7.56 -29.22 -30.81
CA PRO A 17 -8.23 -29.79 -29.64
C PRO A 17 -7.50 -29.42 -28.33
N VAL A 18 -7.87 -28.28 -27.74
CA VAL A 18 -7.32 -27.77 -26.48
C VAL A 18 -8.40 -27.77 -25.40
N LEU A 19 -8.06 -28.34 -24.25
CA LEU A 19 -8.88 -28.32 -23.05
C LEU A 19 -8.14 -27.57 -21.94
N ILE A 20 -8.84 -26.71 -21.21
CA ILE A 20 -8.31 -25.98 -20.06
C ILE A 20 -9.06 -26.44 -18.82
N ALA A 21 -8.34 -26.89 -17.80
CA ALA A 21 -8.90 -27.27 -16.50
C ALA A 21 -8.58 -26.20 -15.45
N LEU A 22 -9.55 -25.84 -14.62
CA LEU A 22 -9.36 -24.87 -13.55
C LEU A 22 -9.16 -25.53 -12.18
N VAL A 23 -8.27 -24.93 -11.39
CA VAL A 23 -8.03 -25.29 -9.99
C VAL A 23 -8.21 -24.04 -9.13
N ALA A 24 -8.89 -24.19 -7.98
CA ALA A 24 -9.20 -23.07 -7.08
C ALA A 24 -9.12 -23.48 -5.60
N GLY A 25 -9.13 -22.49 -4.72
CA GLY A 25 -9.16 -22.69 -3.27
C GLY A 25 -7.90 -23.38 -2.73
N GLU A 26 -8.07 -24.22 -1.72
CA GLU A 26 -6.98 -24.99 -1.10
C GLU A 26 -6.28 -25.92 -2.10
N ALA A 27 -7.02 -26.46 -3.07
CA ALA A 27 -6.45 -27.32 -4.11
C ALA A 27 -5.39 -26.58 -4.95
N ALA A 28 -5.55 -25.27 -5.17
CA ALA A 28 -4.57 -24.47 -5.89
C ALA A 28 -3.24 -24.37 -5.12
N GLN A 29 -3.28 -24.29 -3.79
CA GLN A 29 -2.07 -24.25 -2.96
C GLN A 29 -1.32 -25.59 -3.01
N SER A 30 -2.05 -26.70 -2.92
CA SER A 30 -1.45 -28.03 -3.08
C SER A 30 -0.91 -28.24 -4.50
N PHE A 31 -1.60 -27.73 -5.53
CA PHE A 31 -1.22 -27.87 -6.94
C PHE A 31 0.17 -27.27 -7.24
N GLU A 32 0.55 -26.16 -6.59
CA GLU A 32 1.85 -25.49 -6.78
C GLU A 32 3.06 -26.41 -6.53
N CYS A 33 2.94 -27.34 -5.59
CA CYS A 33 4.03 -28.23 -5.16
C CYS A 33 4.02 -29.61 -5.85
N ASN A 34 3.04 -29.90 -6.71
CA ASN A 34 2.89 -31.21 -7.34
C ASN A 34 3.64 -31.30 -8.68
N ASP A 35 4.14 -32.49 -9.00
CA ASP A 35 4.76 -32.76 -10.29
C ASP A 35 3.71 -32.69 -11.43
N PRO A 36 4.00 -32.02 -12.56
CA PRO A 36 3.06 -31.89 -13.68
C PRO A 36 2.58 -33.22 -14.25
N SER A 37 3.41 -34.28 -14.25
CA SER A 37 3.02 -35.58 -14.80
C SER A 37 1.97 -36.28 -13.94
N THR A 38 2.09 -36.16 -12.62
CA THR A 38 1.10 -36.67 -11.65
C THR A 38 -0.23 -35.96 -11.83
N LEU A 39 -0.21 -34.64 -11.99
CA LEU A 39 -1.40 -33.82 -12.21
C LEU A 39 -2.09 -34.17 -13.53
N LEU A 40 -1.32 -34.36 -14.60
CA LEU A 40 -1.85 -34.80 -15.89
C LEU A 40 -2.55 -36.16 -15.79
N ASN A 41 -1.91 -37.15 -15.17
CA ASN A 41 -2.50 -38.47 -14.99
C ASN A 41 -3.80 -38.41 -14.18
N HIS A 42 -3.84 -37.55 -13.16
CA HIS A 42 -5.03 -37.31 -12.36
C HIS A 42 -6.16 -36.73 -13.22
N VAL A 43 -5.89 -35.68 -14.00
CA VAL A 43 -6.89 -35.08 -14.92
C VAL A 43 -7.40 -36.08 -15.94
N LEU A 44 -6.51 -36.86 -16.58
CA LEU A 44 -6.89 -37.86 -17.55
C LEU A 44 -7.74 -38.97 -16.92
N SER A 45 -7.44 -39.37 -15.67
CA SER A 45 -8.26 -40.31 -14.91
C SER A 45 -9.68 -39.80 -14.69
N ILE A 46 -9.83 -38.52 -14.30
CA ILE A 46 -11.15 -37.87 -14.15
C ILE A 46 -11.90 -37.88 -15.48
N LEU A 47 -11.26 -37.45 -16.58
CA LEU A 47 -11.90 -37.40 -17.89
C LEU A 47 -12.32 -38.79 -18.38
N ARG A 48 -11.47 -39.80 -18.21
CA ARG A 48 -11.80 -41.21 -18.51
C ARG A 48 -12.96 -41.73 -17.67
N GLY A 49 -13.04 -41.35 -16.40
CA GLY A 49 -14.17 -41.68 -15.54
C GLY A 49 -15.50 -41.07 -16.01
N ILE A 50 -15.46 -39.84 -16.55
CA ILE A 50 -16.65 -39.14 -17.05
C ILE A 50 -17.10 -39.67 -18.43
N TYR A 51 -16.15 -39.92 -19.33
CA TYR A 51 -16.42 -40.23 -20.74
C TYR A 51 -16.38 -41.72 -21.08
N GLY A 52 -15.63 -42.52 -20.31
CA GLY A 52 -15.55 -43.97 -20.49
C GLY A 52 -16.92 -44.67 -20.46
N PRO A 53 -17.80 -44.38 -19.48
CA PRO A 53 -19.16 -44.94 -19.46
C PRO A 53 -20.04 -44.53 -20.65
N LYS A 54 -19.64 -43.49 -21.40
CA LYS A 54 -20.33 -43.02 -22.61
C LYS A 54 -19.74 -43.63 -23.89
N GLY A 55 -18.80 -44.56 -23.77
CA GLY A 55 -18.12 -45.20 -24.90
C GLY A 55 -17.14 -44.26 -25.63
N ILE A 56 -16.74 -43.15 -25.01
CA ILE A 56 -15.79 -42.21 -25.58
C ILE A 56 -14.40 -42.50 -25.02
N ASP A 57 -13.46 -42.86 -25.89
CA ASP A 57 -12.06 -43.04 -25.53
C ASP A 57 -11.37 -41.68 -25.39
N VAL A 58 -10.70 -41.47 -24.26
CA VAL A 58 -10.00 -40.22 -23.95
C VAL A 58 -8.51 -40.41 -24.24
N PRO A 59 -7.98 -39.77 -25.32
CA PRO A 59 -6.60 -39.96 -25.72
C PRO A 59 -5.63 -39.37 -24.69
N ASN A 60 -4.37 -39.82 -24.74
CA ASN A 60 -3.29 -39.16 -24.01
C ASN A 60 -3.04 -37.77 -24.59
N SER A 61 -2.67 -36.81 -23.73
CA SER A 61 -2.31 -35.46 -24.19
C SER A 61 -0.94 -35.47 -24.86
N GLU A 62 -0.85 -34.87 -26.05
CA GLU A 62 0.45 -34.66 -26.70
C GLU A 62 1.30 -33.59 -26.00
N ARG A 63 0.64 -32.58 -25.43
CA ARG A 63 1.28 -31.47 -24.72
C ARG A 63 0.45 -31.04 -23.53
N THR A 64 1.13 -30.60 -22.48
CA THR A 64 0.50 -30.11 -21.25
C THR A 64 1.29 -28.92 -20.72
N ILE A 65 0.57 -27.92 -20.22
CA ILE A 65 1.14 -26.77 -19.53
C ILE A 65 0.39 -26.60 -18.22
N CYS A 66 1.12 -26.49 -17.11
CA CYS A 66 0.56 -26.21 -15.79
C CYS A 66 1.10 -24.85 -15.33
N THR A 67 0.21 -23.89 -15.08
CA THR A 67 0.60 -22.56 -14.58
C THR A 67 0.78 -22.59 -13.06
N ARG A 68 1.79 -21.86 -12.56
CA ARG A 68 2.16 -21.77 -11.14
C ARG A 68 2.28 -20.31 -10.71
N TRP A 69 1.15 -19.60 -10.77
CA TRP A 69 1.10 -18.16 -10.51
C TRP A 69 1.43 -17.79 -9.06
N GLY A 70 1.11 -18.66 -8.09
CA GLY A 70 1.43 -18.41 -6.68
C GLY A 70 2.93 -18.43 -6.41
N SER A 71 3.68 -19.28 -7.13
CA SER A 71 5.13 -19.42 -7.00
C SER A 71 5.94 -18.52 -7.95
N ASP A 72 5.29 -17.83 -8.89
CA ASP A 72 5.94 -16.88 -9.78
C ASP A 72 6.47 -15.67 -8.98
N PRO A 73 7.79 -15.38 -9.02
CA PRO A 73 8.40 -14.30 -8.23
C PRO A 73 7.97 -12.88 -8.63
N LEU A 74 7.31 -12.71 -9.78
CA LEU A 74 6.81 -11.41 -10.23
C LEU A 74 5.30 -11.23 -9.97
N SER A 75 4.58 -12.33 -9.74
CA SER A 75 3.12 -12.32 -9.61
C SER A 75 2.65 -12.67 -8.20
N HIS A 76 3.27 -13.66 -7.55
CA HIS A 76 2.95 -14.15 -6.20
C HIS A 76 1.46 -14.50 -5.98
N GLY A 77 0.72 -14.78 -7.05
CA GLY A 77 -0.73 -14.95 -7.03
C GLY A 77 -1.36 -14.64 -8.39
N SER A 78 -2.68 -14.78 -8.46
CA SER A 78 -3.45 -14.55 -9.69
C SER A 78 -4.00 -13.12 -9.76
N TYR A 79 -4.81 -12.72 -8.79
CA TYR A 79 -5.48 -11.41 -8.73
C TYR A 79 -5.95 -11.11 -7.31
N SER A 80 -6.17 -9.83 -7.02
CA SER A 80 -6.58 -9.37 -5.70
C SER A 80 -8.02 -9.77 -5.33
N HIS A 81 -8.28 -9.83 -4.02
CA HIS A 81 -9.60 -10.05 -3.44
C HIS A 81 -9.70 -9.35 -2.08
N VAL A 82 -10.91 -8.94 -1.70
CA VAL A 82 -11.18 -8.31 -0.39
C VAL A 82 -11.19 -9.37 0.70
N ARG A 83 -10.05 -9.58 1.35
CA ARG A 83 -9.94 -10.48 2.52
C ARG A 83 -10.88 -10.03 3.65
N VAL A 84 -11.25 -10.96 4.52
CA VAL A 84 -11.85 -10.66 5.84
C VAL A 84 -11.05 -9.53 6.53
N GLN A 85 -11.76 -8.56 7.12
CA GLN A 85 -11.21 -7.32 7.70
C GLN A 85 -10.63 -6.30 6.71
N SER A 86 -10.73 -6.54 5.40
CA SER A 86 -10.44 -5.54 4.36
C SER A 86 -11.74 -4.97 3.79
N SER A 87 -11.64 -3.87 3.04
CA SER A 87 -12.81 -3.30 2.36
C SER A 87 -12.45 -2.71 1.01
N GLY A 88 -13.47 -2.35 0.22
CA GLY A 88 -13.26 -1.69 -1.07
C GLY A 88 -12.45 -0.38 -0.98
N SER A 89 -12.42 0.30 0.18
CA SER A 89 -11.59 1.49 0.37
C SER A 89 -10.10 1.19 0.31
N ASP A 90 -9.68 -0.06 0.48
CA ASP A 90 -8.27 -0.44 0.41
C ASP A 90 -7.70 -0.28 -1.00
N TYR A 91 -8.52 -0.48 -2.04
CA TYR A 91 -8.14 -0.15 -3.41
C TYR A 91 -7.91 1.36 -3.59
N ASP A 92 -8.73 2.19 -2.94
CA ASP A 92 -8.62 3.65 -3.01
C ASP A 92 -7.36 4.13 -2.28
N ILE A 93 -7.03 3.51 -1.13
CA ILE A 93 -5.78 3.74 -0.39
C ILE A 93 -4.57 3.34 -1.25
N LEU A 94 -4.59 2.15 -1.86
CA LEU A 94 -3.51 1.67 -2.73
C LEU A 94 -3.32 2.54 -3.98
N ALA A 95 -4.39 3.18 -4.47
CA ALA A 95 -4.33 4.10 -5.59
C ALA A 95 -3.76 5.49 -5.22
N GLU A 96 -3.58 5.81 -3.94
CA GLU A 96 -3.11 7.13 -3.53
C GLU A 96 -1.64 7.36 -3.93
N SER A 97 -1.39 8.47 -4.64
CA SER A 97 -0.01 8.89 -4.91
C SER A 97 0.69 9.39 -3.64
N VAL A 98 1.96 9.04 -3.46
CA VAL A 98 2.77 9.50 -2.33
C VAL A 98 3.71 10.61 -2.79
N GLY A 99 3.63 11.77 -2.12
CA GLY A 99 4.48 12.94 -2.39
C GLY A 99 4.39 13.47 -3.83
N SER A 100 3.31 13.14 -4.55
CA SER A 100 3.14 13.44 -5.98
C SER A 100 4.35 13.04 -6.82
N ARG A 101 5.02 11.96 -6.41
CA ARG A 101 6.26 11.43 -6.99
C ARG A 101 6.13 9.94 -7.26
N LEU A 102 5.52 9.21 -6.34
CA LEU A 102 5.22 7.79 -6.48
C LEU A 102 3.72 7.63 -6.76
N PHE A 103 3.39 6.91 -7.82
CA PHE A 103 2.04 6.67 -8.30
C PHE A 103 1.84 5.16 -8.45
N PHE A 104 0.62 4.69 -8.21
CA PHE A 104 0.30 3.26 -8.21
C PHE A 104 -0.84 2.97 -9.17
N ALA A 105 -0.59 2.04 -10.08
CA ALA A 105 -1.57 1.51 -11.04
C ALA A 105 -1.57 -0.01 -10.99
N GLY A 106 -2.58 -0.63 -11.58
CA GLY A 106 -2.81 -2.06 -11.57
C GLY A 106 -4.23 -2.39 -11.10
N GLU A 107 -4.63 -3.65 -11.29
CA GLU A 107 -5.98 -4.11 -10.92
C GLU A 107 -6.30 -3.85 -9.45
N ALA A 108 -5.30 -4.04 -8.56
CA ALA A 108 -5.41 -3.83 -7.12
C ALA A 108 -5.52 -2.35 -6.70
N THR A 109 -5.59 -1.43 -7.66
CA THR A 109 -5.80 0.01 -7.44
C THR A 109 -7.11 0.52 -8.04
N ASN A 110 -7.97 -0.37 -8.55
CA ASN A 110 -9.24 -0.01 -9.18
C ASN A 110 -10.42 -0.66 -8.45
N ARG A 111 -11.03 0.10 -7.55
CA ARG A 111 -12.18 -0.35 -6.75
C ARG A 111 -13.40 -0.78 -7.58
N GLN A 112 -13.62 -0.14 -8.73
CA GLN A 112 -14.81 -0.39 -9.55
C GLN A 112 -14.67 -1.66 -10.38
N TYR A 113 -13.45 -1.99 -10.80
CA TYR A 113 -13.15 -3.11 -11.68
C TYR A 113 -11.93 -3.93 -11.18
N PRO A 114 -11.97 -4.44 -9.95
CA PRO A 114 -10.84 -5.20 -9.39
C PRO A 114 -10.69 -6.54 -10.11
N ALA A 115 -9.51 -7.17 -10.02
CA ALA A 115 -9.20 -8.49 -10.57
C ALA A 115 -9.43 -8.65 -12.10
N THR A 116 -9.51 -7.55 -12.85
CA THR A 116 -9.76 -7.58 -14.30
C THR A 116 -8.67 -6.88 -15.10
N MET A 117 -8.44 -7.35 -16.33
CA MET A 117 -7.51 -6.71 -17.27
C MET A 117 -7.93 -5.28 -17.62
N HIS A 118 -9.23 -5.02 -17.85
CA HIS A 118 -9.71 -3.68 -18.17
C HIS A 118 -9.61 -2.73 -16.96
N GLY A 119 -9.80 -3.22 -15.74
CA GLY A 119 -9.56 -2.44 -14.53
C GLY A 119 -8.11 -1.99 -14.39
N ALA A 120 -7.15 -2.88 -14.66
CA ALA A 120 -5.73 -2.55 -14.71
C ALA A 120 -5.43 -1.50 -15.80
N PHE A 121 -5.95 -1.69 -17.02
CA PHE A 121 -5.78 -0.74 -18.11
C PHE A 121 -6.30 0.67 -17.76
N LEU A 122 -7.53 0.76 -17.24
CA LEU A 122 -8.14 2.03 -16.83
C LEU A 122 -7.36 2.72 -15.70
N SER A 123 -6.81 1.95 -14.75
CA SER A 123 -5.95 2.51 -13.69
C SER A 123 -4.65 3.10 -14.25
N GLY A 124 -4.09 2.50 -15.32
CA GLY A 124 -2.92 3.05 -16.01
C GLY A 124 -3.22 4.40 -16.68
N LEU A 125 -4.38 4.53 -17.33
CA LEU A 125 -4.82 5.81 -17.90
C LEU A 125 -5.03 6.87 -16.82
N ARG A 126 -5.61 6.48 -15.67
CA ARG A 126 -5.78 7.36 -14.50
C ARG A 126 -4.45 7.92 -14.03
N GLU A 127 -3.47 7.05 -13.77
CA GLU A 127 -2.16 7.49 -13.27
C GLU A 127 -1.34 8.26 -14.31
N ALA A 128 -1.45 7.91 -15.60
CA ALA A 128 -0.82 8.69 -16.67
C ALA A 128 -1.32 10.15 -16.67
N SER A 129 -2.62 10.37 -16.49
CA SER A 129 -3.20 11.71 -16.33
C SER A 129 -2.72 12.41 -15.06
N CYS A 130 -2.66 11.71 -13.92
CA CYS A 130 -2.12 12.24 -12.67
C CYS A 130 -0.66 12.70 -12.81
N ILE A 131 0.19 11.88 -13.43
CA ILE A 131 1.61 12.19 -13.70
C ILE A 131 1.73 13.40 -14.63
N PHE A 132 0.94 13.46 -15.70
CA PHE A 132 0.93 14.61 -16.60
C PHE A 132 0.57 15.91 -15.88
N ARG A 133 -0.45 15.88 -15.02
CA ARG A 133 -0.84 17.05 -14.20
C ARG A 133 0.25 17.43 -13.19
N ALA A 134 0.85 16.44 -12.53
CA ALA A 134 1.91 16.67 -11.56
C ALA A 134 3.15 17.29 -12.22
N THR A 135 3.58 16.80 -13.38
CA THR A 135 4.75 17.32 -14.12
C THR A 135 4.50 18.73 -14.66
N ARG A 136 3.31 19.02 -15.19
CA ARG A 136 2.96 20.35 -15.69
C ARG A 136 2.89 21.41 -14.59
N SER A 137 2.36 21.05 -13.42
CA SER A 137 2.34 21.92 -12.24
C SER A 137 3.76 22.31 -11.80
N ARG A 138 4.72 21.37 -11.91
CA ARG A 138 6.14 21.63 -11.62
C ARG A 138 6.78 22.61 -12.60
N GLN A 139 6.51 22.46 -13.89
CA GLN A 139 7.06 23.34 -14.94
C GLN A 139 6.53 24.78 -14.85
N SER A 140 5.26 24.96 -14.46
CA SER A 140 4.64 26.29 -14.39
C SER A 140 5.10 27.12 -13.19
N ASN A 141 5.62 26.53 -12.10
CA ASN A 141 6.14 27.26 -10.94
C ASN A 141 7.22 26.47 -10.18
N PRO A 142 8.52 26.59 -10.54
CA PRO A 142 9.60 25.87 -9.84
C PRO A 142 9.71 26.26 -8.35
N ARG A 143 9.32 27.50 -7.98
CA ARG A 143 9.29 27.97 -6.59
C ARG A 143 8.03 27.58 -5.80
N LYS A 144 6.95 27.13 -6.46
CA LYS A 144 5.72 26.63 -5.81
C LYS A 144 5.57 25.11 -5.87
N CYS A 145 6.56 24.40 -6.40
CA CYS A 145 6.62 22.94 -6.43
C CYS A 145 6.52 22.30 -5.03
N LEU A 146 6.81 23.07 -3.98
CA LEU A 146 6.67 22.68 -2.58
C LEU A 146 5.26 22.91 -1.98
N GLN A 147 4.31 23.54 -2.68
CA GLN A 147 3.13 24.13 -2.01
C GLN A 147 1.79 24.01 -2.74
N ARG A 148 1.63 23.13 -3.74
CA ARG A 148 0.36 23.10 -4.49
C ARG A 148 -0.30 21.76 -4.71
N ASN A 149 -0.13 20.85 -3.76
CA ASN A 149 -1.06 19.74 -3.52
C ASN A 149 -1.53 19.75 -2.06
N VAL A 150 -1.87 20.94 -1.57
CA VAL A 150 -2.42 21.11 -0.24
C VAL A 150 -3.93 20.97 -0.37
N GLY A 151 -4.42 19.73 -0.26
CA GLY A 151 -5.54 19.58 0.64
C GLY A 151 -5.08 20.14 2.00
N PRO A 152 -5.90 20.92 2.72
CA PRO A 152 -5.49 21.64 3.94
C PRO A 152 -4.71 20.78 4.94
N ASN A 153 -4.91 19.46 4.90
CA ASN A 153 -4.28 18.51 5.80
C ASN A 153 -2.76 18.33 5.64
N ASN A 154 -2.14 18.43 4.44
CA ASN A 154 -0.71 18.09 4.34
C ASN A 154 0.20 19.12 5.01
N ASP A 155 -0.01 20.42 4.76
CA ASP A 155 0.73 21.49 5.44
C ASP A 155 0.49 21.45 6.95
N ILE A 156 -0.75 21.19 7.37
CA ILE A 156 -1.12 21.01 8.77
C ILE A 156 -0.37 19.84 9.41
N LEU A 157 -0.27 18.69 8.72
CA LEU A 157 0.47 17.53 9.21
C LEU A 157 1.95 17.84 9.33
N VAL A 158 2.55 18.50 8.33
CA VAL A 158 3.96 18.92 8.38
C VAL A 158 4.22 19.81 9.61
N ASP A 159 3.35 20.78 9.87
CA ASP A 159 3.45 21.67 11.03
C ASP A 159 3.26 20.93 12.36
N LEU A 160 2.28 20.03 12.43
CA LEU A 160 2.00 19.21 13.61
C LEU A 160 3.23 18.37 14.00
N PHE A 161 3.84 17.69 13.02
CA PHE A 161 5.00 16.81 13.24
C PHE A 161 6.32 17.55 13.41
N ARG A 162 6.33 18.89 13.41
CA ARG A 162 7.50 19.69 13.80
C ARG A 162 7.81 19.59 15.30
N LYS A 163 6.79 19.34 16.12
CA LYS A 163 6.90 19.09 17.56
C LYS A 163 6.12 17.82 17.92
N PRO A 164 6.70 16.63 17.72
CA PRO A 164 6.07 15.36 18.06
C PRO A 164 5.98 15.20 19.59
N ASP A 165 5.00 14.42 20.05
CA ASP A 165 4.86 14.09 21.47
C ASP A 165 5.75 12.89 21.85
N LEU A 166 5.97 11.97 20.91
CA LEU A 166 6.89 10.83 21.04
C LEU A 166 7.63 10.61 19.70
N ALA A 167 8.91 10.26 19.78
CA ALA A 167 9.77 10.06 18.62
C ALA A 167 10.80 8.96 18.89
N PHE A 168 10.92 8.00 17.97
CA PHE A 168 11.99 6.99 18.01
C PHE A 168 12.22 6.40 16.61
N GLY A 169 13.48 6.21 16.23
CA GLY A 169 13.83 5.74 14.89
C GLY A 169 13.20 6.59 13.79
N LYS A 170 12.56 5.94 12.82
CA LYS A 170 11.78 6.58 11.73
C LYS A 170 10.36 7.02 12.13
N PHE A 171 9.95 6.80 13.37
CA PHE A 171 8.58 6.94 13.83
C PHE A 171 8.39 8.20 14.68
N LEU A 172 7.33 8.93 14.37
CA LEU A 172 6.93 10.13 15.10
C LEU A 172 5.45 10.02 15.42
N PHE A 173 5.07 10.44 16.62
CA PHE A 173 3.71 10.31 17.12
C PHE A 173 3.21 11.64 17.65
N ILE A 174 1.91 11.87 17.43
CA ILE A 174 1.18 13.01 17.96
C ILE A 174 -0.14 12.50 18.50
N PHE A 175 -0.49 12.95 19.69
CA PHE A 175 -1.71 12.57 20.37
C PHE A 175 -2.55 13.80 20.68
N ASP A 176 -3.83 13.58 21.00
CA ASP A 176 -4.68 14.63 21.52
C ASP A 176 -4.18 15.08 22.91
N PRO A 177 -3.76 16.35 23.08
CA PRO A 177 -3.26 16.84 24.35
C PRO A 177 -4.36 17.05 25.40
N LEU A 178 -5.64 16.92 25.05
CA LEU A 178 -6.76 17.06 26.00
C LEU A 178 -7.04 15.77 26.78
N THR A 179 -6.52 14.63 26.33
CA THR A 179 -6.73 13.33 26.97
C THR A 179 -5.43 12.56 27.11
N GLU A 180 -5.25 11.94 28.27
CA GLU A 180 -4.15 11.00 28.55
C GLU A 180 -4.63 9.54 28.59
N ASP A 181 -5.87 9.28 28.15
CA ASP A 181 -6.44 7.93 28.08
C ASP A 181 -5.57 7.03 27.17
N PRO A 182 -5.08 5.87 27.65
CA PRO A 182 -4.33 4.89 26.83
C PRO A 182 -5.04 4.47 25.54
N LYS A 183 -6.38 4.49 25.53
CA LYS A 183 -7.20 4.14 24.36
C LYS A 183 -7.41 5.30 23.39
N SER A 184 -7.00 6.51 23.74
CA SER A 184 -7.11 7.66 22.84
C SER A 184 -6.28 7.47 21.58
N MET A 185 -6.85 7.87 20.45
CA MET A 185 -6.20 7.76 19.15
C MET A 185 -5.18 8.88 18.94
N GLY A 186 -4.10 8.56 18.25
CA GLY A 186 -3.07 9.45 17.80
C GLY A 186 -2.73 9.24 16.32
N LEU A 187 -1.94 10.15 15.78
CA LEU A 187 -1.36 10.06 14.46
C LEU A 187 0.09 9.62 14.58
N MET A 188 0.47 8.62 13.79
CA MET A 188 1.87 8.26 13.59
C MET A 188 2.29 8.61 12.17
N ARG A 189 3.50 9.15 12.05
CA ARG A 189 4.22 9.33 10.78
C ARG A 189 5.45 8.43 10.76
N VAL A 190 5.64 7.75 9.63
CA VAL A 190 6.86 7.00 9.32
C VAL A 190 7.55 7.66 8.14
N THR A 191 8.87 7.82 8.25
CA THR A 191 9.70 8.45 7.21
C THR A 191 10.60 7.42 6.53
N PHE A 192 10.53 7.33 5.21
CA PHE A 192 11.35 6.45 4.37
C PHE A 192 12.30 7.26 3.50
N GLY A 193 13.57 6.83 3.40
CA GLY A 193 14.63 7.52 2.68
C GLY A 193 15.67 8.13 3.63
N LYS A 194 16.78 8.64 3.07
CA LYS A 194 17.85 9.26 3.86
C LYS A 194 17.34 10.56 4.47
N SER A 195 17.19 10.59 5.79
CA SER A 195 17.12 11.86 6.52
C SER A 195 18.48 12.54 6.37
N SER A 196 18.52 13.83 6.10
CA SER A 196 19.74 14.64 5.97
C SER A 196 20.55 14.78 7.28
N CYS A 197 20.46 13.82 8.20
CA CYS A 197 21.16 13.79 9.48
C CYS A 197 22.35 12.81 9.50
N GLU A 198 22.89 12.47 8.34
CA GLU A 198 24.21 11.84 8.18
C GLU A 198 24.94 12.52 7.01
N PHE A 199 25.34 13.78 7.22
CA PHE A 199 26.47 14.35 6.48
C PHE A 199 27.49 14.79 7.52
N SER A 200 28.39 13.85 7.86
CA SER A 200 29.75 14.21 8.24
C SER A 200 30.30 15.13 7.15
N GLY A 201 30.82 16.29 7.56
CA GLY A 201 31.32 17.30 6.64
C GLY A 201 32.42 16.75 5.73
N GLU A 202 32.30 17.05 4.44
CA GLU A 202 33.31 17.74 3.66
C GLU A 202 32.78 17.98 2.23
N ASP A 203 33.18 19.13 1.69
CA ASP A 203 33.19 19.57 0.30
C ASP A 203 31.92 20.05 -0.40
N CYS A 204 31.78 21.39 -0.33
CA CYS A 204 31.07 22.22 -1.29
C CYS A 204 31.78 22.29 -2.66
N ASN A 205 30.96 22.53 -3.68
CA ASN A 205 31.27 22.98 -5.05
C ASN A 205 31.61 21.90 -6.09
N LYS A 206 30.61 21.53 -6.90
CA LYS A 206 30.68 21.58 -8.38
C LYS A 206 29.34 21.29 -9.07
N ARG A 207 28.98 22.21 -9.99
CA ARG A 207 28.13 22.08 -11.19
C ARG A 207 26.60 22.10 -11.00
N GLU A 208 26.10 23.33 -10.98
CA GLU A 208 24.70 23.72 -11.17
C GLU A 208 24.31 23.65 -12.66
N THR A 209 23.80 22.51 -13.15
CA THR A 209 22.78 22.52 -14.25
C THR A 209 22.05 21.19 -14.45
N GLU A 210 22.49 20.07 -13.86
CA GLU A 210 21.83 18.74 -14.00
C GLU A 210 21.00 18.32 -12.76
N ASN A 211 21.01 19.12 -11.67
CA ASN A 211 20.66 18.65 -10.32
C ASN A 211 19.18 18.76 -9.89
N SER A 212 18.25 19.20 -10.74
CA SER A 212 16.85 19.34 -10.30
C SER A 212 16.15 17.99 -10.11
N CYS A 213 16.56 16.94 -10.85
CA CYS A 213 16.00 15.59 -10.75
C CYS A 213 16.61 14.81 -9.57
N GLN A 214 17.92 14.89 -9.33
CA GLN A 214 18.57 14.24 -8.17
C GLN A 214 18.01 14.74 -6.83
N HIS A 215 17.80 16.06 -6.69
CA HIS A 215 17.30 16.63 -5.43
C HIS A 215 15.85 16.20 -5.13
N LEU A 216 15.07 15.87 -6.16
CA LEU A 216 13.70 15.36 -6.03
C LEU A 216 13.65 13.86 -5.71
N LEU A 217 14.65 13.08 -6.10
CA LEU A 217 14.75 11.65 -5.74
C LEU A 217 15.16 11.44 -4.27
N ASN A 218 15.94 12.36 -3.72
CA ASN A 218 16.43 12.29 -2.34
C ASN A 218 15.44 12.77 -1.27
N GLN A 219 14.24 13.24 -1.65
CA GLN A 219 13.25 13.63 -0.66
C GLN A 219 12.67 12.41 0.07
N PRO A 220 12.53 12.48 1.40
CA PRO A 220 11.96 11.40 2.18
C PRO A 220 10.47 11.24 1.86
N LEU A 221 10.01 9.99 1.76
CA LEU A 221 8.60 9.65 1.69
C LEU A 221 8.03 9.57 3.09
N GLN A 222 6.86 10.15 3.28
CA GLN A 222 6.17 10.15 4.57
C GLN A 222 4.85 9.42 4.41
N LEU A 223 4.63 8.44 5.28
CA LEU A 223 3.37 7.71 5.38
C LEU A 223 2.81 7.85 6.79
N TYR A 224 1.51 7.71 6.90
CA TYR A 224 0.76 7.97 8.11
C TYR A 224 -0.16 6.81 8.46
N THR A 225 -0.46 6.68 9.75
CA THR A 225 -1.55 5.83 10.24
C THR A 225 -2.15 6.45 11.48
N VAL A 226 -3.35 5.99 11.84
CA VAL A 226 -3.97 6.25 13.14
C VAL A 226 -3.78 5.01 14.01
N LEU A 227 -3.47 5.21 15.29
CA LEU A 227 -3.26 4.14 16.28
C LEU A 227 -3.58 4.67 17.68
N SER A 228 -3.75 3.79 18.67
CA SER A 228 -3.93 4.22 20.07
C SER A 228 -2.59 4.59 20.75
N ARG A 229 -2.66 5.35 21.85
CA ARG A 229 -1.49 5.62 22.71
C ARG A 229 -0.85 4.34 23.25
N GLU A 230 -1.66 3.38 23.67
CA GLU A 230 -1.20 2.07 24.13
C GLU A 230 -0.37 1.35 23.05
N GLN A 231 -0.88 1.29 21.81
CA GLN A 231 -0.16 0.69 20.67
C GLN A 231 1.15 1.44 20.36
N ALA A 232 1.19 2.75 20.52
CA ALA A 232 2.41 3.53 20.35
C ALA A 232 3.47 3.22 21.41
N HIS A 233 3.06 2.99 22.65
CA HIS A 233 3.95 2.57 23.73
C HIS A 233 4.44 1.13 23.55
N GLU A 234 3.60 0.21 23.07
CA GLU A 234 4.04 -1.14 22.69
C GLU A 234 5.14 -1.10 21.62
N LEU A 235 4.98 -0.24 20.60
CA LEU A 235 6.00 -0.02 19.56
C LEU A 235 7.32 0.56 20.11
N GLN A 236 7.23 1.36 21.18
CA GLN A 236 8.41 1.93 21.84
C GLN A 236 9.21 0.87 22.61
N LEU A 237 8.51 -0.05 23.29
CA LEU A 237 9.11 -1.11 24.11
C LEU A 237 9.75 -2.23 23.27
N MET A 238 9.38 -2.34 21.98
CA MET A 238 9.93 -3.31 21.06
C MET A 238 11.44 -3.17 20.84
N THR A 239 12.16 -4.25 21.11
CA THR A 239 13.58 -4.44 20.76
C THR A 239 13.68 -5.10 19.38
N GLY A 240 14.47 -4.51 18.46
CA GLY A 240 14.60 -5.06 17.09
C GLY A 240 14.72 -4.05 15.94
N GLY A 241 14.89 -2.76 16.25
CA GLY A 241 15.05 -1.72 15.23
C GLY A 241 13.77 -1.41 14.45
N ASP A 242 13.89 -0.63 13.38
CA ASP A 242 12.74 -0.09 12.66
C ASP A 242 11.99 -1.14 11.82
N GLU A 243 12.70 -2.12 11.24
CA GLU A 243 12.08 -3.18 10.44
C GLU A 243 11.21 -4.11 11.29
N SER A 244 11.66 -4.44 12.50
CA SER A 244 10.86 -5.26 13.43
C SER A 244 9.60 -4.53 13.88
N ARG A 245 9.68 -3.20 14.10
CA ARG A 245 8.54 -2.35 14.42
C ARG A 245 7.55 -2.26 13.27
N LEU A 246 8.03 -2.11 12.03
CA LEU A 246 7.17 -2.16 10.84
C LEU A 246 6.48 -3.53 10.72
N SER A 247 7.22 -4.63 10.88
CA SER A 247 6.64 -5.97 10.83
C SER A 247 5.56 -6.16 11.90
N PHE A 248 5.78 -5.70 13.13
CA PHE A 248 4.78 -5.75 14.20
C PHE A 248 3.54 -4.92 13.88
N LEU A 249 3.73 -3.71 13.36
CA LEU A 249 2.61 -2.85 12.96
C LEU A 249 1.69 -3.52 11.93
N PHE A 250 2.28 -4.16 10.92
CA PHE A 250 1.50 -4.81 9.86
C PHE A 250 0.93 -6.18 10.29
N LYS A 251 1.73 -7.02 10.95
CA LYS A 251 1.35 -8.41 11.24
C LYS A 251 0.58 -8.58 12.54
N ASN A 252 0.91 -7.80 13.57
CA ASN A 252 0.31 -7.93 14.90
C ASN A 252 -0.83 -6.94 15.10
N LEU A 253 -0.64 -5.67 14.70
CA LEU A 253 -1.67 -4.64 14.87
C LEU A 253 -2.62 -4.54 13.66
N GLY A 254 -2.25 -5.09 12.49
CA GLY A 254 -3.06 -5.02 11.27
C GLY A 254 -3.24 -3.60 10.73
N LEU A 255 -2.37 -2.67 11.13
CA LEU A 255 -2.46 -1.26 10.74
C LEU A 255 -1.90 -1.05 9.34
N LYS A 256 -2.42 -0.05 8.62
CA LYS A 256 -2.05 0.27 7.24
C LYS A 256 -1.35 1.62 7.21
N LEU A 257 -0.24 1.70 6.47
CA LEU A 257 0.41 2.96 6.18
C LEU A 257 -0.19 3.57 4.92
N MET A 258 -0.53 4.85 5.00
CA MET A 258 -1.28 5.55 3.98
C MET A 258 -0.61 6.89 3.65
N GLY A 259 -0.88 7.46 2.48
CA GLY A 259 -0.52 8.84 2.21
C GLY A 259 -1.37 9.81 3.02
N ALA A 260 -1.00 11.09 2.99
CA ALA A 260 -1.68 12.11 3.78
C ALA A 260 -3.17 12.28 3.39
N ASN A 261 -3.54 11.98 2.14
CA ASN A 261 -4.91 12.15 1.67
C ASN A 261 -5.80 10.93 1.96
N ALA A 262 -5.23 9.73 2.15
CA ALA A 262 -6.03 8.54 2.47
C ALA A 262 -6.22 8.30 3.98
N LEU A 263 -5.83 9.24 4.85
CA LEU A 263 -6.15 9.21 6.29
C LEU A 263 -7.65 9.18 6.61
N GLY A 264 -8.51 9.49 5.63
CA GLY A 264 -9.96 9.37 5.73
C GLY A 264 -10.59 10.30 6.77
N LEU A 265 -11.86 10.06 7.10
CA LEU A 265 -12.61 10.91 8.04
C LEU A 265 -12.02 10.90 9.44
N LEU A 266 -11.58 9.74 9.94
CA LEU A 266 -11.01 9.60 11.27
C LEU A 266 -9.71 10.37 11.40
N GLY A 267 -8.76 10.18 10.49
CA GLY A 267 -7.49 10.91 10.53
C GLY A 267 -7.67 12.40 10.33
N ASN A 268 -8.60 12.83 9.47
CA ASN A 268 -8.89 14.25 9.25
C ASN A 268 -9.53 14.92 10.49
N SER A 269 -10.49 14.25 11.12
CA SER A 269 -11.12 14.72 12.36
C SER A 269 -10.10 14.81 13.50
N LEU A 270 -9.27 13.76 13.66
CA LEU A 270 -8.21 13.73 14.65
C LEU A 270 -7.18 14.85 14.44
N THR A 271 -6.77 15.07 13.19
CA THR A 271 -5.87 16.18 12.83
C THR A 271 -6.48 17.52 13.26
N ALA A 272 -7.75 17.78 12.94
CA ALA A 272 -8.43 19.01 13.32
C ALA A 272 -8.52 19.20 14.85
N ASN A 273 -8.84 18.14 15.59
CA ASN A 273 -8.92 18.16 17.05
C ASN A 273 -7.56 18.45 17.71
N ILE A 274 -6.50 17.80 17.25
CA ILE A 274 -5.15 18.02 17.79
C ILE A 274 -4.70 19.45 17.51
N VAL A 275 -4.97 19.98 16.31
CA VAL A 275 -4.62 21.37 15.95
C VAL A 275 -5.36 22.37 16.83
N SER A 276 -6.67 22.19 17.03
CA SER A 276 -7.47 23.09 17.85
C SER A 276 -7.01 23.08 19.31
N ALA A 277 -6.72 21.90 19.86
CA ALA A 277 -6.24 21.72 21.22
C ALA A 277 -4.84 22.35 21.45
N ARG A 278 -3.91 22.16 20.50
CA ARG A 278 -2.57 22.78 20.56
C ARG A 278 -2.64 24.32 20.46
N ARG A 279 -3.54 24.86 19.63
CA ARG A 279 -3.79 26.32 19.57
C ARG A 279 -4.40 26.87 20.86
N GLY A 280 -5.32 26.12 21.48
CA GLY A 280 -5.91 26.47 22.78
C GLY A 280 -4.86 26.61 23.89
N ARG A 281 -3.96 25.63 24.04
CA ARG A 281 -2.85 25.70 25.01
C ARG A 281 -1.89 26.88 24.77
N GLY A 282 -1.66 27.26 23.51
CA GLY A 282 -0.86 28.43 23.16
C GLY A 282 -1.48 29.75 23.63
N ARG A 283 -2.80 29.89 23.59
CA ARG A 283 -3.52 31.08 24.09
C ARG A 283 -3.51 31.16 25.62
N TYR A 284 -3.66 30.03 26.32
CA TYR A 284 -3.60 30.02 27.79
C TYR A 284 -2.20 30.34 28.34
N ARG A 285 -1.12 29.92 27.67
CA ARG A 285 0.26 30.31 28.07
C ARG A 285 0.53 31.82 27.93
N MET A 286 -0.12 32.50 26.99
CA MET A 286 0.00 33.96 26.83
C MET A 286 -0.74 34.72 27.94
N PHE A 287 -1.92 34.23 28.36
CA PHE A 287 -2.67 34.82 29.47
C PHE A 287 -2.03 34.56 30.85
N SER A 288 -1.45 33.38 31.08
CA SER A 288 -0.76 33.08 32.33
C SER A 288 0.59 33.81 32.48
N GLY A 289 1.15 34.35 31.39
CA GLY A 289 2.38 35.15 31.42
C GLY A 289 2.18 36.62 31.81
N GLN A 290 0.93 37.13 31.82
CA GLN A 290 0.61 38.51 32.18
C GLN A 290 0.14 38.70 33.64
N GLN A 291 -0.03 37.61 34.41
CA GLN A 291 -0.50 37.70 35.80
C GLN A 291 0.60 37.64 36.87
N ASN A 292 1.89 37.50 36.49
CA ASN A 292 3.01 37.47 37.45
C ASN A 292 3.89 38.75 37.41
N ALA A 293 3.33 39.88 36.99
CA ALA A 293 4.01 41.17 37.07
C ALA A 293 3.07 42.20 37.70
N LEU A 294 2.90 42.11 39.03
CA LEU A 294 2.55 43.19 39.95
C LEU A 294 2.99 42.79 41.36
#